data_AF-T2J8A9-F1
#
_entry.id   AF-T2J8A9-F1
#
_cell.length_a   1.000
_cell.length_b   1.000
_cell.length_c   1.000
_cell.angle_alpha   90.00
_cell.angle_beta   90.00
_cell.angle_gamma   90.00
#
_symmetry.space_group_name_H-M   'P 1'
#
loop_
_entity.id
_entity.type
_entity.pdbx_description
1 polymer ?
#
loop_
_entity_poly.entity_id
_entity_poly.type
_entity_poly.pdbx_seq_one_letter_code
_entity_poly.pdbx_strand_id
1 'polypeptide(L)'
;MRYLLDTDHISFLQRRSGTEYIKLLTRINQYPVDEFAFSIISFHEQVIGVHSFINRAKSTTDVVRGYNLLSEVIQGFSNAHILSFDTQAAETFIQLRK
;
A
#
# COMPACT_ATOMS: atom_id res chain seq x y z
N MET A 1 -13.42 -10.05 5.74
CA MET A 1 -12.79 -8.71 5.66
C MET A 1 -13.77 -7.63 6.10
N ARG A 2 -13.33 -6.74 7.00
CA ARG A 2 -14.07 -5.58 7.53
C ARG A 2 -13.39 -4.24 7.24
N TYR A 3 -12.06 -4.23 7.11
CA TYR A 3 -11.26 -3.02 6.96
C TYR A 3 -10.46 -3.05 5.66
N LEU A 4 -10.65 -2.02 4.82
CA LEU A 4 -9.81 -1.76 3.66
C LEU A 4 -8.78 -0.69 4.02
N LEU A 5 -7.51 -1.04 3.98
CA LEU A 5 -6.40 -0.15 4.29
C LEU A 5 -5.97 0.61 3.04
N ASP A 6 -6.00 1.94 3.14
CA ASP A 6 -5.51 2.87 2.10
C ASP A 6 -3.96 2.95 2.05
N THR A 7 -3.43 3.55 0.99
CA THR A 7 -2.00 3.65 0.64
C THR A 7 -1.14 4.33 1.71
N ASP A 8 -1.69 5.30 2.44
CA ASP A 8 -0.97 5.96 3.54
C ASP A 8 -0.73 5.02 4.72
N HIS A 9 -1.67 4.11 5.02
CA HIS A 9 -1.49 3.11 6.07
C HIS A 9 -0.30 2.20 5.79
N ILE A 10 -0.07 1.87 4.52
CA ILE A 10 1.07 1.06 4.08
C ILE A 10 2.38 1.80 4.36
N SER A 11 2.41 3.10 4.01
CA SER A 11 3.57 3.95 4.25
C SER A 11 3.90 4.05 5.74
N PHE A 12 2.89 4.14 6.62
CA PHE A 12 3.11 4.13 8.07
C PHE A 12 3.61 2.78 8.58
N LEU A 13 3.04 1.67 8.10
CA LEU A 13 3.48 0.31 8.46
C LEU A 13 4.91 0.02 8.01
N GLN A 14 5.33 0.54 6.85
CA GLN A 14 6.70 0.41 6.34
C GLN A 14 7.70 1.25 7.14
N ARG A 15 7.34 2.49 7.50
CA ARG A 15 8.21 3.39 8.29
C ARG A 15 8.47 2.87 9.70
N ARG A 16 7.57 2.04 10.26
CA ARG A 16 7.65 1.43 11.61
C ARG A 16 8.00 2.44 12.72
N SER A 17 7.56 3.67 12.56
CA SER A 17 7.92 4.79 13.44
C SER A 17 6.86 5.88 13.37
N GLY A 18 6.81 6.73 14.40
CA GLY A 18 5.83 7.82 14.50
C GLY A 18 4.54 7.43 15.22
N THR A 19 3.72 8.44 15.52
CA THR A 19 2.49 8.26 16.30
C THR A 19 1.40 7.55 15.51
N GLU A 20 1.41 7.74 14.19
CA GLU A 20 0.51 7.18 13.20
C GLU A 20 0.70 5.68 13.11
N TYR A 21 1.95 5.22 13.09
CA TYR A 21 2.29 3.80 13.16
C TYR A 21 1.76 3.15 14.45
N ILE A 22 1.97 3.78 15.61
CA ILE A 22 1.53 3.24 16.90
C ILE A 22 0.00 3.16 16.97
N LYS A 23 -0.70 4.21 16.52
CA LYS A 23 -2.17 4.24 16.47
C LYS A 23 -2.72 3.17 15.55
N LEU A 24 -2.16 3.06 14.35
CA LEU A 24 -2.57 2.07 13.35
C LEU A 24 -2.32 0.64 13.85
N LEU A 25 -1.13 0.37 14.41
CA LEU A 25 -0.79 -0.95 14.94
C LEU A 25 -1.67 -1.34 16.13
N THR A 26 -1.95 -0.39 17.04
CA THR A 26 -2.88 -0.61 18.16
C THR A 26 -4.26 -1.01 17.66
N ARG A 27 -4.74 -0.37 16.57
CA ARG A 27 -6.03 -0.70 15.97
C ARG A 27 -6.01 -2.05 15.26
N ILE A 28 -4.97 -2.34 14.50
CA ILE A 28 -4.83 -3.61 13.77
C ILE A 28 -4.81 -4.79 14.74
N ASN A 29 -4.06 -4.68 15.85
CA ASN A 29 -3.94 -5.73 16.85
C ASN A 29 -5.24 -6.04 17.61
N GLN A 30 -6.30 -5.24 17.45
CA GLN A 30 -7.62 -5.51 18.03
C GLN A 30 -8.45 -6.50 17.21
N TYR A 31 -8.04 -6.82 15.97
CA TYR A 31 -8.81 -7.65 15.06
C TYR A 31 -7.93 -8.73 14.41
N PRO A 32 -8.51 -9.87 14.00
CA PRO A 32 -7.81 -10.87 13.19
C PRO A 32 -7.24 -10.27 11.89
N VAL A 33 -6.09 -10.77 11.43
CA VAL A 33 -5.39 -10.24 10.23
C VAL A 33 -6.23 -10.39 8.96
N ASP A 34 -7.07 -11.43 8.86
CA ASP A 34 -7.99 -11.69 7.75
C ASP A 34 -9.21 -10.74 7.72
N GLU A 35 -9.38 -9.91 8.75
CA GLU A 35 -10.32 -8.78 8.68
C GLU A 35 -9.78 -7.59 7.89
N PHE A 36 -8.48 -7.55 7.59
CA PHE A 36 -7.84 -6.46 6.85
C PHE A 36 -7.53 -6.86 5.40
N ALA A 37 -7.68 -5.91 4.50
CA ALA A 37 -7.22 -6.05 3.12
C ALA A 37 -6.62 -4.75 2.60
N PHE A 38 -5.90 -4.87 1.49
CA PHE A 38 -5.50 -3.75 0.65
C PHE A 38 -6.18 -3.86 -0.71
N SER A 39 -6.35 -2.73 -1.39
CA SER A 39 -6.81 -2.76 -2.78
C SER A 39 -5.63 -2.98 -3.74
N ILE A 40 -5.89 -3.59 -4.89
CA ILE A 40 -4.91 -3.63 -5.99
C ILE A 40 -4.52 -2.22 -6.47
N ILE A 41 -5.39 -1.23 -6.27
CA ILE A 41 -5.13 0.18 -6.59
C ILE A 41 -4.02 0.72 -5.70
N SER A 42 -4.06 0.46 -4.38
CA SER A 42 -3.02 0.90 -3.44
C SER A 42 -1.66 0.28 -3.75
N PHE A 43 -1.64 -0.98 -4.20
CA PHE A 43 -0.42 -1.60 -4.73
C PHE A 43 0.10 -0.86 -5.96
N HIS A 44 -0.78 -0.59 -6.92
CA HIS A 44 -0.42 0.11 -8.16
C HIS A 44 0.14 1.52 -7.88
N GLU A 45 -0.45 2.26 -6.95
CA GLU A 45 0.02 3.59 -6.54
C GLU A 45 1.44 3.54 -5.96
N GLN A 46 1.74 2.57 -5.09
CA GLN A 46 3.08 2.37 -4.54
C GLN A 46 4.09 2.04 -5.64
N VAL A 47 3.73 1.16 -6.58
CA VAL A 47 4.58 0.82 -7.74
C VAL A 47 4.86 2.06 -8.60
N ILE A 48 3.86 2.89 -8.90
CA ILE A 48 4.05 4.13 -9.65
C ILE A 48 4.98 5.08 -8.90
N GLY A 49 4.81 5.22 -7.58
CA GLY A 49 5.64 6.08 -6.73
C GLY A 49 7.11 5.66 -6.79
N VAL A 50 7.39 4.37 -6.59
CA VAL A 50 8.75 3.81 -6.66
C VAL A 50 9.32 3.88 -8.08
N HIS A 51 8.54 3.54 -9.10
CA HIS A 51 8.97 3.62 -10.50
C HIS A 51 9.36 5.05 -10.88
N SER A 52 8.55 6.03 -10.47
CA SER A 52 8.85 7.45 -10.66
C SER A 52 10.12 7.90 -9.95
N PHE A 53 10.41 7.34 -8.77
CA PHE A 53 11.65 7.58 -8.05
C PHE A 53 12.86 7.03 -8.82
N ILE A 54 12.79 5.77 -9.30
CA ILE A 54 13.85 5.13 -10.09
C ILE A 54 14.14 5.95 -11.36
N ASN A 55 13.11 6.36 -12.09
CA ASN A 55 13.27 7.14 -13.34
C ASN A 55 13.92 8.51 -13.13
N ARG A 56 13.83 9.08 -11.92
CA ARG A 56 14.44 10.37 -11.57
C ARG A 56 15.81 10.25 -10.91
N ALA A 57 16.28 9.03 -10.64
CA ALA A 57 17.56 8.78 -9.99
C ALA A 57 18.72 9.42 -10.76
N LYS A 58 19.57 10.18 -10.07
CA LYS A 58 20.73 10.88 -10.65
C LYS A 58 22.06 10.19 -10.32
N SER A 59 22.02 9.19 -9.45
CA SER A 59 23.19 8.47 -8.95
C SER A 59 22.92 6.97 -8.84
N THR A 60 23.98 6.17 -8.87
CA THR A 60 23.88 4.72 -8.62
C THR A 60 23.27 4.42 -7.25
N THR A 61 23.56 5.24 -6.24
CA THR A 61 22.98 5.11 -4.89
C THR A 61 21.47 5.29 -4.91
N ASP A 62 20.96 6.27 -5.66
CA ASP A 62 19.51 6.48 -5.82
C ASP A 62 18.85 5.32 -6.56
N VAL A 63 19.51 4.78 -7.59
CA VAL A 63 19.00 3.61 -8.33
C VAL A 63 18.87 2.40 -7.39
N VAL A 64 19.92 2.08 -6.64
CA VAL A 64 19.91 0.98 -5.66
C VAL A 64 18.81 1.18 -4.63
N ARG A 65 18.67 2.40 -4.09
CA ARG A 65 17.60 2.75 -3.14
C ARG A 65 16.22 2.52 -3.77
N GLY A 66 16.01 2.93 -5.01
CA GLY A 66 14.74 2.76 -5.71
C GLY A 66 14.34 1.29 -5.87
N TYR A 67 15.29 0.42 -6.23
CA TYR A 67 15.02 -1.02 -6.33
C TYR A 67 14.82 -1.70 -4.97
N ASN A 68 15.47 -1.22 -3.90
CA ASN A 68 15.18 -1.68 -2.55
C ASN A 68 13.74 -1.33 -2.15
N LEU A 69 13.29 -0.10 -2.41
CA LEU A 69 11.90 0.30 -2.18
C LEU A 69 10.91 -0.56 -2.99
N LEU A 70 11.24 -0.91 -4.24
CA LEU A 70 10.38 -1.78 -5.05
C LEU A 70 10.26 -3.18 -4.43
N SER A 71 11.37 -3.71 -3.91
CA SER A 71 11.40 -5.00 -3.21
C SER A 71 10.57 -4.97 -1.93
N GLU A 72 10.62 -3.86 -1.18
CA GLU A 72 9.79 -3.64 0.02
C GLU A 72 8.29 -3.60 -0.32
N VAL A 73 7.91 -2.98 -1.44
CA VAL A 73 6.52 -2.99 -1.93
C VAL A 73 6.09 -4.43 -2.23
N ILE A 74 6.88 -5.20 -2.98
CA ILE A 74 6.55 -6.60 -3.28
C ILE A 74 6.37 -7.39 -1.97
N GLN A 75 7.32 -7.30 -1.05
CA GLN A 75 7.25 -8.03 0.22
C GLN A 75 6.05 -7.64 1.09
N GLY A 76 5.71 -6.34 1.14
CA GLY A 76 4.58 -5.83 1.90
C GLY A 76 3.24 -6.38 1.41
N PHE A 77 3.10 -6.57 0.10
CA PHE A 77 1.85 -7.03 -0.51
C PHE A 77 1.77 -8.55 -0.71
N SER A 78 2.89 -9.27 -0.85
CA SER A 78 2.90 -10.74 -1.05
C SER A 78 2.22 -11.53 0.07
N ASN A 79 2.22 -11.00 1.30
CA ASN A 79 1.60 -11.66 2.46
C ASN A 79 0.23 -11.07 2.81
N ALA A 80 -0.26 -10.12 2.04
CA ALA A 80 -1.47 -9.38 2.34
C ALA A 80 -2.69 -9.95 1.60
N HIS A 81 -3.88 -9.78 2.18
CA HIS A 81 -5.11 -10.01 1.44
C HIS A 81 -5.35 -8.83 0.48
N ILE A 82 -5.23 -9.06 -0.83
CA ILE A 82 -5.39 -8.02 -1.85
C ILE A 82 -6.73 -8.23 -2.56
N LEU A 83 -7.57 -7.19 -2.55
CA LEU A 83 -8.81 -7.16 -3.32
C LEU A 83 -8.55 -6.66 -4.74
N SER A 84 -9.10 -7.40 -5.72
CA SER A 84 -9.14 -6.98 -7.11
C SER A 84 -10.09 -5.80 -7.31
N PHE A 85 -9.79 -4.95 -8.29
CA PHE A 85 -10.73 -3.98 -8.81
C PHE A 85 -11.53 -4.64 -9.93
N ASP A 86 -12.74 -5.07 -9.62
CA ASP A 86 -13.64 -5.78 -10.53
C ASP A 86 -14.74 -4.86 -11.10
N THR A 87 -15.65 -5.45 -11.88
CA THR A 87 -16.78 -4.72 -12.48
C THR A 87 -17.66 -4.05 -11.43
N GLN A 88 -17.92 -4.69 -10.29
CA GLN A 88 -18.77 -4.13 -9.24
C GLN A 88 -18.10 -2.93 -8.57
N ALA A 89 -16.80 -3.01 -8.32
CA ALA A 89 -16.01 -1.89 -7.80
C ALA A 89 -16.01 -0.71 -8.80
N ALA A 90 -15.88 -0.99 -10.10
CA ALA A 90 -15.92 0.02 -11.16
C ALA A 90 -17.27 0.73 -11.24
N GLU A 91 -18.37 -0.01 -11.21
CA GLU A 91 -19.72 0.55 -11.23
C GLU A 91 -20.00 1.43 -10.01
N THR A 92 -19.61 0.95 -8.82
CA THR A 92 -19.71 1.72 -7.57
C THR A 92 -18.92 3.02 -7.65
N PHE A 93 -17.67 2.96 -8.15
CA PHE A 93 -16.84 4.15 -8.33
C PHE A 93 -17.48 5.17 -9.28
N ILE A 94 -18.08 4.72 -10.39
CA ILE A 94 -18.80 5.60 -11.33
C ILE A 94 -19.97 6.29 -10.64
N GLN A 95 -20.72 5.56 -9.79
CA GLN A 95 -21.84 6.13 -9.04
C GLN A 95 -21.40 7.20 -8.03
N LEU A 96 -20.30 6.96 -7.31
CA LEU A 96 -19.76 7.91 -6.32
C LEU A 96 -19.19 9.19 -6.95
N ARG A 97 -18.89 9.18 -8.25
CA ARG A 97 -18.41 10.36 -8.99
C ARG A 97 -19.53 11.26 -9.53
N LYS A 98 -20.78 10.83 -9.44
CA LYS A 98 -21.95 11.64 -9.80
C LYS A 98 -22.39 12.50 -8.62
#